data_AF-A0A355A6L6-F1
#
_entry.id   AF-A0A355A6L6-F1
#
_cell.length_a   1.000
_cell.length_b   1.000
_cell.length_c   1.000
_cell.angle_alpha   90.00
_cell.angle_beta   90.00
_cell.angle_gamma   90.00
#
_symmetry.space_group_name_H-M   'P 1'
#
loop_
_entity.id
_entity.type
_entity.pdbx_description
1 polymer ?
#
loop_
_entity_poly.entity_id
_entity_poly.type
_entity_poly.pdbx_seq_one_letter_code
_entity_poly.pdbx_strand_id
1 'polypeptide(L)'
;NLPPRRRARFSCITAVADTREQALEICRKLRYPFQIRRTFDLAVTAINLELNDLNISPQQANIYQWMASQLMYFNSYRQQRTLTVSRNLKGQSGLWAYGISGDYPIVSVNFNTDSQFDLAKTMLKALKYWAIHGLIVDLVFICQEADGYNQPSIEGLQKVINTQTHTELFKLLATHIFILSDELLPEVDRNLLASVSRIQLDANR
;
A
#
# COMPACT_ATOMS: atom_id res chain seq x y z
N ASN A 1 -31.51 -28.22 15.56
CA ASN A 1 -31.62 -29.19 14.45
C ASN A 1 -32.32 -28.55 13.27
N LEU A 2 -31.63 -28.44 12.12
CA LEU A 2 -32.23 -27.98 10.87
C LEU A 2 -32.68 -29.20 10.04
N PRO A 3 -33.94 -29.30 9.61
CA PRO A 3 -34.41 -30.42 8.80
C PRO A 3 -33.68 -30.53 7.44
N PRO A 4 -33.73 -31.71 6.79
CA PRO A 4 -33.18 -31.89 5.44
C PRO A 4 -33.72 -30.84 4.46
N ARG A 5 -32.85 -30.31 3.59
CA ARG A 5 -33.15 -29.25 2.59
C ARG A 5 -33.62 -27.90 3.16
N ARG A 6 -33.59 -27.67 4.48
CA ARG A 6 -33.78 -26.33 5.07
C ARG A 6 -32.44 -25.58 5.08
N ARG A 7 -32.48 -24.25 5.08
CA ARG A 7 -31.32 -23.36 5.26
C ARG A 7 -31.61 -22.36 6.37
N ALA A 8 -30.65 -22.16 7.27
CA ALA A 8 -30.63 -21.01 8.18
C ALA A 8 -29.61 -20.00 7.65
N ARG A 9 -29.87 -18.72 7.88
CA ARG A 9 -28.92 -17.63 7.62
C ARG A 9 -28.74 -16.86 8.90
N PHE A 10 -27.49 -16.59 9.23
CA PHE A 10 -27.10 -15.77 10.35
C PHE A 10 -26.37 -14.56 9.81
N SER A 11 -26.56 -13.42 10.47
CA SER A 11 -25.83 -12.20 10.19
C SER A 11 -25.19 -11.75 11.48
N CYS A 12 -23.88 -11.49 11.44
CA CYS A 12 -23.14 -10.89 12.52
C CYS A 12 -22.85 -9.43 12.15
N ILE A 13 -22.97 -8.52 13.11
CA ILE A 13 -22.71 -7.10 12.92
C ILE A 13 -21.65 -6.71 13.93
N THR A 14 -20.52 -6.22 13.43
CA THR A 14 -19.48 -5.58 14.22
C THR A 14 -19.55 -4.09 13.94
N ALA A 15 -19.72 -3.27 14.98
CA ALA A 15 -19.80 -1.82 14.88
C ALA A 15 -18.73 -1.17 15.77
N VAL A 16 -18.10 -0.13 15.24
CA VAL A 16 -17.12 0.71 15.96
C VAL A 16 -17.65 2.14 15.92
N ALA A 17 -17.62 2.83 17.06
CA ALA A 17 -18.03 4.22 17.22
C ALA A 17 -17.38 4.82 18.47
N ASP A 18 -17.38 6.14 18.59
CA ASP A 18 -16.77 6.86 19.72
C ASP A 18 -17.51 6.62 21.04
N THR A 19 -18.80 6.28 20.98
CA THR A 19 -19.64 6.00 22.15
C THR A 19 -20.40 4.69 22.00
N ARG A 20 -20.76 4.10 23.14
CA ARG A 20 -21.57 2.88 23.21
C ARG A 20 -22.94 3.09 22.55
N GLU A 21 -23.54 4.24 22.76
CA GLU A 21 -24.87 4.61 22.26
C GLU A 21 -24.89 4.62 20.72
N GLN A 22 -23.87 5.22 20.09
CA GLN A 22 -23.71 5.23 18.63
C GLN A 22 -23.50 3.83 18.06
N ALA A 23 -22.65 3.00 18.69
CA ALA A 23 -22.44 1.62 18.26
C ALA A 23 -23.74 0.80 18.30
N LEU A 24 -24.53 0.96 19.37
CA LEU A 24 -25.85 0.33 19.49
C LEU A 24 -26.85 0.86 18.45
N GLU A 25 -26.76 2.14 18.07
CA GLU A 25 -27.59 2.71 17.02
C GLU A 25 -27.31 2.08 15.65
N ILE A 26 -26.03 1.84 15.31
CA ILE A 26 -25.64 1.13 14.09
C ILE A 26 -26.26 -0.29 14.09
N CYS A 27 -26.12 -1.02 15.20
CA CYS A 27 -26.72 -2.35 15.34
C CYS A 27 -28.26 -2.32 15.23
N ARG A 28 -28.92 -1.27 15.74
CA ARG A 28 -30.38 -1.10 15.61
C ARG A 28 -30.80 -0.85 14.16
N LYS A 29 -30.06 -0.04 13.40
CA LYS A 29 -30.32 0.24 11.97
C LYS A 29 -30.24 -1.02 11.10
N LEU A 30 -29.37 -1.96 11.48
CA LEU A 30 -29.13 -3.22 10.77
C LEU A 30 -29.84 -4.44 11.38
N ARG A 31 -30.87 -4.23 12.20
CA ARG A 31 -31.51 -5.32 12.97
C ARG A 31 -32.23 -6.36 12.10
N TYR A 32 -32.85 -5.97 10.99
CA TYR A 32 -33.65 -6.89 10.18
C TYR A 32 -32.92 -7.31 8.89
N PRO A 33 -33.15 -8.55 8.41
CA PRO A 33 -32.48 -9.07 7.22
C PRO A 33 -32.60 -8.19 5.97
N PHE A 34 -33.72 -7.46 5.83
CA PHE A 34 -33.92 -6.55 4.70
C PHE A 34 -32.99 -5.34 4.76
N GLN A 35 -32.76 -4.72 5.92
CA GLN A 35 -31.82 -3.60 6.00
C GLN A 35 -30.39 -4.09 5.78
N ILE A 36 -30.02 -5.24 6.35
CA ILE A 36 -28.70 -5.85 6.13
C ILE A 36 -28.47 -6.02 4.62
N ARG A 37 -29.40 -6.66 3.92
CA ARG A 37 -29.27 -6.89 2.48
C ARG A 37 -29.17 -5.58 1.70
N ARG A 38 -30.05 -4.62 1.97
CA ARG A 38 -30.04 -3.32 1.29
C ARG A 38 -28.72 -2.56 1.52
N THR A 39 -28.20 -2.57 2.75
CA THR A 39 -26.93 -1.93 3.08
C THR A 39 -25.77 -2.61 2.36
N PHE A 40 -25.75 -3.95 2.28
CA PHE A 40 -24.76 -4.66 1.48
C PHE A 40 -24.85 -4.33 -0.02
N ASP A 41 -26.06 -4.29 -0.58
CA ASP A 41 -26.26 -3.95 -1.99
C ASP A 41 -25.71 -2.55 -2.30
N LEU A 42 -26.01 -1.56 -1.44
CA LEU A 42 -25.49 -0.20 -1.55
C LEU A 42 -23.96 -0.15 -1.39
N ALA A 43 -23.40 -0.88 -0.42
CA ALA A 43 -21.97 -0.94 -0.19
C ALA A 43 -21.23 -1.54 -1.40
N VAL A 44 -21.76 -2.61 -2.01
CA VAL A 44 -21.20 -3.21 -3.21
C VAL A 44 -21.21 -2.21 -4.38
N THR A 45 -22.32 -1.47 -4.57
CA THR A 45 -22.36 -0.42 -5.60
C THR A 45 -21.30 0.66 -5.35
N ALA A 46 -21.18 1.15 -4.12
CA ALA A 46 -20.19 2.16 -3.76
C ALA A 46 -18.75 1.65 -3.99
N ILE A 47 -18.44 0.44 -3.53
CA ILE A 47 -17.13 -0.18 -3.73
C ILE A 47 -16.83 -0.33 -5.22
N ASN A 48 -17.78 -0.82 -6.02
CA ASN A 48 -17.56 -0.97 -7.47
C ASN A 48 -17.29 0.37 -8.17
N LEU A 49 -17.96 1.45 -7.75
CA LEU A 49 -17.68 2.78 -8.28
C LEU A 49 -16.26 3.24 -7.93
N GLU A 50 -15.83 3.04 -6.69
CA GLU A 50 -14.49 3.37 -6.23
C GLU A 50 -13.40 2.57 -6.97
N LEU A 51 -13.58 1.24 -7.09
CA LEU A 51 -12.64 0.38 -7.80
C LEU A 51 -12.53 0.76 -9.29
N ASN A 52 -13.64 1.15 -9.91
CA ASN A 52 -13.65 1.63 -11.29
C ASN A 52 -12.92 2.96 -11.44
N ASP A 53 -13.12 3.92 -10.53
CA ASP A 53 -12.39 5.20 -10.53
C ASP A 53 -10.88 5.01 -10.41
N LEU A 54 -10.47 4.08 -9.54
CA LEU A 54 -9.08 3.66 -9.37
C LEU A 54 -8.56 2.77 -10.50
N ASN A 55 -9.44 2.28 -11.38
CA ASN A 55 -9.14 1.30 -12.42
C ASN A 55 -8.40 0.06 -11.86
N ILE A 56 -8.93 -0.52 -10.78
CA ILE A 56 -8.41 -1.71 -10.11
C ILE A 56 -9.46 -2.81 -10.01
N SER A 57 -9.02 -4.07 -10.03
CA SER A 57 -9.92 -5.21 -9.81
C SER A 57 -10.17 -5.47 -8.32
N PRO A 58 -11.26 -6.17 -7.96
CA PRO A 58 -11.47 -6.62 -6.58
C PRO A 58 -10.31 -7.48 -6.04
N GLN A 59 -9.66 -8.26 -6.90
CA GLN A 59 -8.48 -9.05 -6.54
C GLN A 59 -7.29 -8.16 -6.19
N GLN A 60 -7.05 -7.09 -6.96
CA GLN A 60 -6.03 -6.10 -6.65
C GLN A 60 -6.33 -5.38 -5.33
N ALA A 61 -7.59 -4.97 -5.11
CA ALA A 61 -8.00 -4.36 -3.85
C ALA A 61 -7.73 -5.26 -2.64
N ASN A 62 -8.03 -6.56 -2.74
CA ASN A 62 -7.71 -7.53 -1.68
C ASN A 62 -6.19 -7.61 -1.41
N ILE A 63 -5.37 -7.60 -2.46
CA ILE A 63 -3.91 -7.59 -2.31
C ILE A 63 -3.46 -6.30 -1.63
N TYR A 64 -3.98 -5.14 -2.02
CA TYR A 64 -3.63 -3.86 -1.42
C TYR A 64 -4.07 -3.74 0.04
N GLN A 65 -5.24 -4.28 0.41
CA GLN A 65 -5.68 -4.38 1.80
C GLN A 65 -4.77 -5.30 2.61
N TRP A 66 -4.37 -6.44 2.04
CA TRP A 66 -3.42 -7.34 2.68
C TRP A 66 -2.07 -6.66 2.88
N MET A 67 -1.55 -5.95 1.88
CA MET A 67 -0.32 -5.15 2.01
C MET A 67 -0.46 -4.06 3.07
N ALA A 68 -1.59 -3.35 3.11
CA ALA A 68 -1.88 -2.34 4.14
C ALA A 68 -1.82 -2.95 5.55
N SER A 69 -2.29 -4.18 5.74
CA SER A 69 -2.17 -4.88 7.02
C SER A 69 -0.71 -5.07 7.44
N GLN A 70 0.19 -5.40 6.49
CA GLN A 70 1.62 -5.56 6.77
C GLN A 70 2.31 -4.21 6.99
N LEU A 71 1.81 -3.16 6.33
CA LEU A 71 2.29 -1.79 6.50
C LEU A 71 1.88 -1.21 7.85
N MET A 72 0.68 -1.48 8.36
CA MET A 72 0.24 -1.00 9.68
C MET A 72 0.80 -1.86 10.81
N TYR A 73 0.57 -3.18 10.73
CA TYR A 73 1.01 -4.15 11.72
C TYR A 73 2.36 -4.69 11.29
N PHE A 74 3.40 -3.97 11.70
CA PHE A 74 4.78 -4.32 11.35
C PHE A 74 5.10 -5.72 11.87
N ASN A 75 5.14 -6.71 10.98
CA ASN A 75 5.36 -8.09 11.37
C ASN A 75 6.82 -8.27 11.84
N SER A 76 7.00 -8.36 13.16
CA SER A 76 8.29 -8.50 13.84
C SER A 76 8.94 -9.88 13.65
N TYR A 77 8.25 -10.86 13.04
CA TYR A 77 8.71 -12.24 12.95
C TYR A 77 9.51 -12.61 11.69
N ARG A 78 9.83 -11.66 10.79
CA ARG A 78 10.69 -11.97 9.64
C ARG A 78 12.16 -12.08 10.06
N GLN A 79 12.73 -13.30 10.02
CA GLN A 79 14.14 -13.58 10.34
C GLN A 79 15.15 -12.70 9.57
N GLN A 80 14.83 -12.35 8.32
CA GLN A 80 15.65 -11.43 7.51
C GLN A 80 15.83 -10.06 8.19
N ARG A 81 14.86 -9.62 8.98
CA ARG A 81 14.89 -8.33 9.65
C ARG A 81 15.77 -8.30 10.90
N THR A 82 15.86 -9.39 11.66
CA THR A 82 16.83 -9.46 12.78
C THR A 82 18.23 -9.21 12.26
N LEU A 83 18.57 -9.79 11.10
CA LEU A 83 19.84 -9.56 10.42
C LEU A 83 19.97 -8.11 9.94
N THR A 84 18.95 -7.53 9.29
CA THR A 84 19.04 -6.14 8.78
C THR A 84 19.07 -5.08 9.89
N VAL A 85 18.30 -5.25 10.97
CA VAL A 85 18.32 -4.34 12.14
C VAL A 85 19.67 -4.44 12.86
N SER A 86 20.24 -5.64 12.98
CA SER A 86 21.58 -5.82 13.57
C SER A 86 22.71 -5.20 12.73
N ARG A 87 22.50 -5.08 11.41
CA ARG A 87 23.43 -4.43 10.47
C ARG A 87 23.19 -2.93 10.30
N ASN A 88 22.06 -2.41 10.80
CA ASN A 88 21.76 -1.00 10.69
C ASN A 88 22.57 -0.20 11.72
N LEU A 89 23.54 0.58 11.23
CA LEU A 89 24.39 1.46 12.02
C LEU A 89 23.87 2.91 12.05
N LYS A 90 22.78 3.22 11.33
CA LYS A 90 22.19 4.55 11.22
C LYS A 90 20.77 4.58 11.80
N GLY A 91 20.40 5.71 12.41
CA GLY A 91 19.02 5.97 12.83
C GLY A 91 18.13 6.42 11.67
N GLN A 92 16.85 6.69 11.95
CA GLN A 92 15.87 7.23 10.98
C GLN A 92 16.40 8.47 10.24
N SER A 93 17.21 9.30 10.89
CA SER A 93 17.82 10.50 10.28
C SER A 93 18.72 10.21 9.08
N GLY A 94 19.20 8.98 8.91
CA GLY A 94 19.95 8.59 7.71
C GLY A 94 19.12 8.65 6.42
N LEU A 95 17.80 8.62 6.53
CA LEU A 95 16.87 8.73 5.40
C LEU A 95 16.75 10.15 4.86
N TRP A 96 17.06 11.17 5.67
CA TRP A 96 16.89 12.58 5.30
C TRP A 96 17.81 13.02 4.17
N ALA A 97 18.96 12.36 4.02
CA ALA A 97 19.85 12.57 2.87
C ALA A 97 19.16 12.28 1.52
N TYR A 98 18.08 11.49 1.54
CA TYR A 98 17.27 11.13 0.38
C TYR A 98 15.90 11.86 0.37
N GLY A 99 15.67 12.80 1.28
CA GLY A 99 14.40 13.52 1.41
C GLY A 99 13.26 12.69 2.02
N ILE A 100 13.54 11.48 2.51
CA ILE A 100 12.55 10.58 3.12
C ILE A 100 12.50 10.87 4.62
N SER A 101 11.33 11.25 5.17
CA SER A 101 11.23 11.60 6.60
C SER A 101 11.38 10.39 7.53
N GLY A 102 10.83 9.24 7.09
CA GLY A 102 10.76 8.00 7.87
C GLY A 102 9.56 7.90 8.82
N ASP A 103 8.65 8.88 8.79
CA ASP A 103 7.46 8.88 9.66
C ASP A 103 6.34 7.96 9.14
N TYR A 104 6.32 7.76 7.81
CA TYR A 104 5.36 6.89 7.14
C TYR A 104 5.96 5.50 6.90
N PRO A 105 5.12 4.44 6.86
CA PRO A 105 5.58 3.12 6.47
C PRO A 105 6.16 3.16 5.05
N ILE A 106 7.34 2.55 4.88
CA ILE A 106 8.06 2.55 3.60
C ILE A 106 7.83 1.23 2.86
N VAL A 107 7.55 1.33 1.56
CA VAL A 107 7.63 0.22 0.61
C VAL A 107 8.78 0.51 -0.35
N SER A 108 9.74 -0.42 -0.46
CA SER A 108 10.80 -0.30 -1.45
C SER A 108 10.62 -1.29 -2.61
N VAL A 109 10.91 -0.85 -3.82
CA VAL A 109 10.84 -1.64 -5.05
C VAL A 109 12.20 -1.60 -5.72
N ASN A 110 12.87 -2.74 -5.82
CA ASN A 110 14.08 -2.87 -6.63
C ASN A 110 13.66 -2.95 -8.10
N PHE A 111 14.16 -2.02 -8.90
CA PHE A 111 13.80 -1.81 -10.30
C PHE A 111 15.05 -1.96 -11.15
N ASN A 112 15.07 -2.95 -12.04
CA ASN A 112 16.26 -3.35 -12.78
C ASN A 112 16.12 -3.19 -14.29
N THR A 113 14.90 -3.26 -14.84
CA THR A 113 14.69 -3.28 -16.30
C THR A 113 13.39 -2.62 -16.71
N ASP A 114 13.35 -2.10 -17.94
CA ASP A 114 12.17 -1.46 -18.56
C ASP A 114 10.93 -2.36 -18.61
N SER A 115 11.10 -3.69 -18.55
CA SER A 115 9.99 -4.66 -18.47
C SER A 115 9.18 -4.57 -17.15
N GLN A 116 9.62 -3.75 -16.18
CA GLN A 116 9.06 -3.70 -14.84
C GLN A 116 8.16 -2.48 -14.59
N PHE A 117 7.93 -1.63 -15.61
CA PHE A 117 7.03 -0.47 -15.47
C PHE A 117 5.59 -0.85 -15.08
N ASP A 118 5.15 -2.07 -15.35
CA ASP A 118 3.84 -2.54 -14.89
C ASP A 118 3.78 -2.78 -13.38
N LEU A 119 4.89 -3.16 -12.75
CA LEU A 119 4.99 -3.19 -11.29
C LEU A 119 4.94 -1.76 -10.72
N ALA A 120 5.65 -0.81 -11.33
CA ALA A 120 5.58 0.59 -10.93
C ALA A 120 4.14 1.12 -11.00
N LYS A 121 3.43 0.91 -12.13
CA LYS A 121 2.01 1.26 -12.26
C LYS A 121 1.14 0.59 -11.19
N THR A 122 1.39 -0.68 -10.89
CA THR A 122 0.65 -1.44 -9.86
C THR A 122 0.87 -0.83 -8.47
N MET A 123 2.10 -0.42 -8.15
CA MET A 123 2.43 0.21 -6.88
C MET A 123 1.88 1.64 -6.78
N LEU A 124 1.84 2.40 -7.87
CA LEU A 124 1.18 3.71 -7.91
C LEU A 124 -0.33 3.59 -7.68
N LYS A 125 -0.97 2.55 -8.22
CA LYS A 125 -2.38 2.23 -7.93
C LYS A 125 -2.58 1.85 -6.46
N ALA A 126 -1.67 1.05 -5.89
CA ALA A 126 -1.69 0.70 -4.47
C ALA A 126 -1.58 1.94 -3.57
N LEU A 127 -0.67 2.87 -3.91
CA LEU A 127 -0.49 4.12 -3.18
C LEU A 127 -1.77 4.98 -3.20
N LYS A 128 -2.42 5.12 -4.36
CA LYS A 128 -3.72 5.80 -4.49
C LYS A 128 -4.79 5.12 -3.63
N TYR A 129 -4.88 3.79 -3.69
CA TYR A 129 -5.83 3.00 -2.92
C TYR A 129 -5.66 3.21 -1.41
N TRP A 130 -4.43 3.13 -0.90
CA TRP A 130 -4.14 3.38 0.51
C TRP A 130 -4.48 4.79 0.95
N ALA A 131 -4.17 5.80 0.12
CA ALA A 131 -4.46 7.19 0.44
C ALA A 131 -5.95 7.47 0.60
N ILE A 132 -6.81 6.91 -0.28
CA ILE A 132 -8.27 7.02 -0.16
C ILE A 132 -8.77 6.36 1.13
N HIS A 133 -8.12 5.29 1.58
CA HIS A 133 -8.40 4.64 2.85
C HIS A 133 -7.63 5.23 4.05
N GLY A 134 -7.02 6.41 3.90
CA GLY A 134 -6.37 7.14 5.00
C GLY A 134 -5.01 6.60 5.43
N LEU A 135 -4.37 5.76 4.62
CA LEU A 135 -3.02 5.26 4.85
C LEU A 135 -2.03 5.95 3.90
N ILE A 136 -1.16 6.77 4.47
CA ILE A 136 -0.03 7.40 3.76
C ILE A 136 1.17 6.45 3.83
N VAL A 137 1.85 6.26 2.70
CA VAL A 137 2.96 5.31 2.53
C VAL A 137 4.03 5.95 1.68
N ASP A 138 5.28 5.85 2.10
CA ASP A 138 6.42 6.29 1.28
C ASP A 138 6.81 5.14 0.34
N LEU A 139 6.78 5.40 -0.97
CA LEU A 139 7.14 4.45 -2.02
C LEU A 139 8.51 4.80 -2.60
N VAL A 140 9.47 3.92 -2.40
CA VAL A 140 10.87 4.12 -2.82
C VAL A 140 11.22 3.16 -3.96
N PHE A 141 11.48 3.68 -5.14
CA PHE A 141 12.05 2.92 -6.25
C PHE A 141 13.57 2.97 -6.18
N ILE A 142 14.22 1.81 -6.16
CA ILE A 142 15.68 1.66 -6.17
C ILE A 142 16.07 1.14 -7.54
N CYS A 143 16.59 2.01 -8.39
CA CYS A 143 16.92 1.71 -9.78
C CYS A 143 18.35 1.18 -9.91
N GLN A 144 18.50 -0.05 -10.40
CA GLN A 144 19.78 -0.62 -10.81
C GLN A 144 20.07 -0.18 -12.26
N GLU A 145 20.71 0.95 -12.42
CA GLU A 145 21.23 1.41 -13.72
C GLU A 145 22.75 1.31 -13.71
N ALA A 146 23.34 1.10 -14.89
CA ALA A 146 24.79 1.16 -15.07
C ALA A 146 25.23 2.61 -15.32
N ASP A 147 26.34 3.01 -14.70
CA ASP A 147 26.89 4.36 -14.71
C ASP A 147 26.94 5.00 -16.12
N GLY A 148 26.31 6.17 -16.28
CA GLY A 148 26.21 6.84 -17.58
C GLY A 148 25.23 8.02 -17.65
N TYR A 149 25.31 8.76 -18.76
CA TYR A 149 24.49 9.96 -19.00
C TYR A 149 23.02 9.66 -19.35
N ASN A 150 22.72 8.41 -19.74
CA ASN A 150 21.37 7.97 -20.08
C ASN A 150 20.85 7.05 -18.97
N GLN A 151 19.79 7.48 -18.29
CA GLN A 151 19.12 6.77 -17.20
C GLN A 151 17.69 6.39 -17.61
N PRO A 152 17.52 5.42 -18.54
CA PRO A 152 16.23 5.15 -19.17
C PRO A 152 15.18 4.61 -18.20
N SER A 153 15.60 3.87 -17.17
CA SER A 153 14.68 3.35 -16.15
C SER A 153 14.19 4.48 -15.25
N ILE A 154 15.07 5.39 -14.78
CA ILE A 154 14.66 6.58 -14.01
C ILE A 154 13.77 7.50 -14.84
N GLU A 155 14.16 7.85 -16.05
CA GLU A 155 13.35 8.70 -16.95
C GLU A 155 11.99 8.07 -17.26
N GLY A 156 11.98 6.76 -17.53
CA GLY A 156 10.76 6.00 -17.76
C GLY A 156 9.84 5.99 -16.54
N LEU A 157 10.40 5.83 -15.33
CA LEU A 157 9.65 5.84 -14.08
C LEU A 157 9.06 7.22 -13.80
N GLN A 158 9.85 8.28 -14.00
CA GLN A 158 9.36 9.66 -13.92
C GLN A 158 8.22 9.89 -14.91
N LYS A 159 8.34 9.40 -16.14
CA LYS A 159 7.27 9.49 -17.14
C LYS A 159 6.01 8.75 -16.70
N VAL A 160 6.14 7.52 -16.18
CA VAL A 160 5.01 6.76 -15.64
C VAL A 160 4.35 7.50 -14.47
N ILE A 161 5.12 8.04 -13.53
CA ILE A 161 4.61 8.83 -12.41
C ILE A 161 3.88 10.08 -12.92
N ASN A 162 4.49 10.83 -13.86
CA ASN A 162 3.91 12.05 -14.42
C ASN A 162 2.63 11.79 -15.24
N THR A 163 2.47 10.62 -15.86
CA THR A 163 1.18 10.28 -16.50
C THR A 163 0.04 10.07 -15.50
N GLN A 164 0.35 9.91 -14.21
CA GLN A 164 -0.63 9.71 -13.15
C GLN A 164 -0.99 11.00 -12.40
N THR A 165 -0.25 12.11 -12.61
CA THR A 165 -0.36 13.39 -11.87
C THR A 165 -1.51 14.29 -12.30
N HIS A 166 -2.47 13.80 -13.09
CA HIS A 166 -3.58 14.63 -13.57
C HIS A 166 -4.61 14.99 -12.49
N THR A 167 -4.54 14.40 -11.29
CA THR A 167 -5.46 14.66 -10.18
C THR A 167 -4.74 15.36 -9.02
N GLU A 168 -5.45 16.23 -8.30
CA GLU A 168 -4.93 16.90 -7.09
C GLU A 168 -4.48 15.90 -6.03
N LEU A 169 -5.19 14.78 -5.89
CA LEU A 169 -4.79 13.68 -5.01
C LEU A 169 -3.37 13.19 -5.34
N PHE A 170 -3.05 12.98 -6.61
CA PHE A 170 -1.75 12.44 -6.97
C PHE A 170 -0.61 13.46 -6.86
N LYS A 171 -0.90 14.77 -6.92
CA LYS A 171 0.10 15.79 -6.60
C LYS A 171 0.58 15.70 -5.15
N LEU A 172 -0.34 15.42 -4.22
CA LEU A 172 0.00 15.16 -2.82
C LEU A 172 0.82 13.87 -2.70
N LEU A 173 0.40 12.80 -3.37
CA LEU A 173 1.10 11.51 -3.33
C LEU A 173 2.48 11.54 -3.98
N ALA A 174 2.74 12.44 -4.93
CA ALA A 174 4.06 12.60 -5.53
C ALA A 174 5.14 12.93 -4.50
N THR A 175 4.79 13.61 -3.40
CA THR A 175 5.73 13.90 -2.29
C THR A 175 6.15 12.66 -1.50
N HIS A 176 5.42 11.55 -1.67
CA HIS A 176 5.69 10.25 -1.05
C HIS A 176 6.29 9.24 -2.03
N ILE A 177 6.71 9.67 -3.22
CA ILE A 177 7.35 8.82 -4.22
C ILE A 177 8.81 9.26 -4.38
N PHE A 178 9.73 8.33 -4.14
CA PHE A 178 11.16 8.57 -4.20
C PHE A 178 11.79 7.65 -5.24
N ILE A 179 12.73 8.16 -6.02
CA ILE A 179 13.53 7.38 -6.97
C ILE A 179 14.99 7.54 -6.57
N LEU A 180 15.65 6.43 -6.28
CA LEU A 180 17.04 6.37 -5.85
C LEU A 180 17.83 5.54 -6.86
N SER A 181 19.03 5.98 -7.22
CA SER A 181 19.98 5.17 -7.97
C SER A 181 20.70 4.22 -7.02
N ASP A 182 20.70 2.93 -7.34
CA ASP A 182 21.36 1.89 -6.55
C ASP A 182 22.88 2.10 -6.49
N GLU A 183 23.50 2.57 -7.59
CA GLU A 183 24.94 2.87 -7.65
C GLU A 183 25.36 3.98 -6.69
N LEU A 184 24.53 5.03 -6.59
CA LEU A 184 24.76 6.17 -5.69
C LEU A 184 24.37 5.86 -4.24
N LEU A 185 23.88 4.65 -3.95
CA LEU A 185 23.48 4.25 -2.61
C LEU A 185 24.61 3.44 -1.93
N PRO A 186 25.30 3.99 -0.92
CA PRO A 186 26.28 3.24 -0.15
C PRO A 186 25.64 2.00 0.49
N GLU A 187 26.42 0.93 0.68
CA GLU A 187 25.94 -0.33 1.26
C GLU A 187 25.26 -0.12 2.63
N VAL A 188 25.79 0.79 3.45
CA VAL A 188 25.22 1.16 4.76
C VAL A 188 23.80 1.72 4.61
N ASP A 189 23.56 2.53 3.58
CA ASP A 189 22.25 3.14 3.33
C ASP A 189 21.27 2.17 2.69
N ARG A 190 21.77 1.20 1.90
CA ARG A 190 20.95 0.08 1.40
C ARG A 190 20.46 -0.77 2.58
N ASN A 191 21.35 -1.07 3.52
CA ASN A 191 21.00 -1.79 4.74
C ASN A 191 20.01 -0.99 5.60
N LEU A 192 20.17 0.34 5.70
CA LEU A 192 19.20 1.21 6.37
C LEU A 192 17.82 1.11 5.71
N LEU A 193 17.71 1.37 4.40
CA LEU A 193 16.44 1.29 3.66
C LEU A 193 15.80 -0.09 3.79
N ALA A 194 16.59 -1.16 3.61
CA ALA A 194 16.10 -2.51 3.79
C ALA A 194 15.58 -2.76 5.22
N SER A 195 16.18 -2.15 6.24
CA SER A 195 15.77 -2.33 7.63
C SER A 195 14.45 -1.62 7.97
N VAL A 196 14.19 -0.47 7.33
CA VAL A 196 13.01 0.38 7.59
C VAL A 196 11.84 0.08 6.66
N SER A 197 12.10 -0.44 5.45
CA SER A 197 11.06 -0.90 4.52
C SER A 197 10.23 -2.02 5.14
N ARG A 198 8.91 -1.82 5.23
CA ARG A 198 7.97 -2.82 5.75
C ARG A 198 7.63 -3.88 4.70
N ILE A 199 7.68 -3.50 3.44
CA ILE A 199 7.56 -4.38 2.28
C ILE A 199 8.72 -4.05 1.34
N GLN A 200 9.39 -5.10 0.86
CA GLN A 200 10.38 -5.02 -0.20
C GLN A 200 9.87 -5.87 -1.35
N LEU A 201 9.84 -5.29 -2.54
CA LEU A 201 9.49 -5.99 -3.78
C LEU A 201 10.73 -6.03 -4.65
N ASP A 202 11.05 -7.22 -5.14
CA ASP A 202 12.06 -7.40 -6.17
C ASP A 202 11.31 -7.69 -7.46
N ALA A 203 11.49 -6.86 -8.47
CA ALA A 203 10.79 -7.05 -9.72
C ALA A 203 11.23 -8.32 -10.48
N ASN A 204 12.23 -9.05 -9.98
CA ASN A 204 12.64 -10.36 -10.48
C ASN A 204 12.00 -11.55 -9.72
N ARG A 205 11.25 -11.34 -8.62
CA ARG A 205 10.70 -12.42 -7.77
C ARG A 205 9.34 -12.12 -7.14
#